data_AF-A0A3D2S5B9-F1
#
_entry.id   AF-A0A3D2S5B9-F1
#
_cell.length_a   1.000
_cell.length_b   1.000
_cell.length_c   1.000
_cell.angle_alpha   90.00
_cell.angle_beta   90.00
_cell.angle_gamma   90.00
#
_symmetry.space_group_name_H-M   'P 1'
#
loop_
_entity.id
_entity.type
_entity.pdbx_description
1 polymer ?
#
loop_
_entity_poly.entity_id
_entity_poly.type
_entity_poly.pdbx_seq_one_letter_code
_entity_poly.pdbx_strand_id
1 'polypeptide(L)'
;MRDLTKYAKAMLMSAMILATTAVMAQQPGISHFRGYDKSAVNQFETSKDDIQPFNGLKVRVGGSFTQTFQALNHENVLDTVAAQFIDNNGDGTDDRELYPLAPGFNLAEANLNLDVQLAKGIRLSLETYLSTRHHSEAWVKGGYIQVDNLPFGDENSFFNQHMFVKVGHMEINYGDGHFRRSDAGNTFQNPFME
;
A
#
# COMPACT_ATOMS: atom_id res chain seq x y z
N MET A 1 10.42 23.13 -47.83
CA MET A 1 9.06 23.10 -47.22
C MET A 1 8.40 21.72 -47.24
N ARG A 2 8.56 20.90 -48.31
CA ARG A 2 7.90 19.58 -48.44
C ARG A 2 8.37 18.53 -47.42
N ASP A 3 9.67 18.54 -47.07
CA ASP A 3 10.22 17.61 -46.08
C ASP A 3 9.81 17.99 -44.66
N LEU A 4 9.75 19.30 -44.35
CA LEU A 4 9.29 19.80 -43.05
C LEU A 4 7.83 19.38 -42.76
N THR A 5 6.98 19.41 -43.78
CA THR A 5 5.59 18.93 -43.67
C THR A 5 5.50 17.41 -43.55
N LYS A 6 6.42 16.64 -44.14
CA LYS A 6 6.51 15.18 -43.95
C LYS A 6 6.89 14.81 -42.52
N TYR A 7 7.91 15.47 -41.95
CA TYR A 7 8.33 15.24 -40.57
C TYR A 7 7.26 15.69 -39.56
N ALA A 8 6.61 16.83 -39.80
CA ALA A 8 5.50 17.30 -38.96
C ALA A 8 4.33 16.30 -38.94
N LYS A 9 3.94 15.73 -40.09
CA LYS A 9 2.90 14.69 -40.17
C LYS A 9 3.32 13.40 -39.45
N ALA A 10 4.57 12.99 -39.57
CA ALA A 10 5.09 11.80 -38.88
C ALA A 10 5.12 11.99 -37.35
N MET A 11 5.53 13.16 -36.86
CA MET A 11 5.45 13.50 -35.43
C MET A 11 4.01 13.52 -34.93
N LEU A 12 3.07 14.10 -35.70
CA LEU A 12 1.66 14.15 -35.32
C LEU A 12 1.05 12.74 -35.21
N MET A 13 1.35 11.86 -36.17
CA MET A 13 0.91 10.46 -36.10
C MET A 13 1.53 9.73 -34.90
N SER A 14 2.81 9.93 -34.64
CA SER A 14 3.49 9.31 -33.49
C SER A 14 2.89 9.79 -32.16
N ALA A 15 2.60 11.09 -32.05
CA ALA A 15 1.94 11.66 -30.88
C ALA A 15 0.51 11.11 -30.70
N MET A 16 -0.25 10.92 -31.79
CA MET A 16 -1.57 10.30 -31.73
C MET A 16 -1.52 8.83 -31.28
N ILE A 17 -0.54 8.06 -31.75
CA ILE A 17 -0.33 6.66 -31.32
C ILE A 17 0.08 6.59 -29.84
N LEU A 18 0.95 7.50 -29.39
CA LEU A 18 1.33 7.58 -27.97
C LEU A 18 0.16 8.03 -27.09
N ALA A 19 -0.69 8.93 -27.58
CA ALA A 19 -1.88 9.36 -26.86
C ALA A 19 -2.92 8.24 -26.74
N THR A 20 -3.17 7.47 -27.80
CA THR A 20 -4.13 6.35 -27.74
C THR A 20 -3.65 5.22 -26.83
N THR A 21 -2.37 4.89 -26.86
CA THR A 21 -1.78 3.90 -25.96
C THR A 21 -1.82 4.36 -24.50
N ALA A 22 -1.55 5.64 -24.22
CA ALA A 22 -1.66 6.20 -22.87
C ALA A 22 -3.11 6.16 -22.33
N VAL A 23 -4.12 6.41 -23.17
CA VAL A 23 -5.53 6.31 -22.77
C VAL A 23 -5.93 4.87 -22.44
N MET A 24 -5.46 3.90 -23.23
CA MET A 24 -5.76 2.47 -23.01
C MET A 24 -5.00 1.84 -21.85
N ALA A 25 -3.91 2.47 -21.40
CA ALA A 25 -3.07 1.99 -20.29
C ALA A 25 -3.61 2.36 -18.89
N GLN A 26 -4.73 3.08 -18.81
CA GLN A 26 -5.29 3.50 -17.52
C GLN A 26 -5.86 2.29 -16.75
N GLN A 27 -5.49 2.19 -15.48
CA GLN A 27 -6.05 1.18 -14.58
C GLN A 27 -7.57 1.41 -14.43
N PRO A 28 -8.39 0.35 -14.51
CA PRO A 28 -9.84 0.51 -14.48
C PRO A 28 -10.32 1.04 -13.12
N GLY A 29 -11.31 1.95 -13.12
CA GLY A 29 -11.94 2.43 -11.89
C GLY A 29 -12.76 1.33 -11.21
N ILE A 30 -12.53 1.12 -9.91
CA ILE A 30 -13.24 0.16 -9.06
C ILE A 30 -14.06 0.96 -8.03
N SER A 31 -15.30 0.53 -7.77
CA SER A 31 -16.17 1.20 -6.78
C SER A 31 -15.67 0.96 -5.37
N HIS A 32 -15.87 1.93 -4.48
CA HIS A 32 -15.49 1.86 -3.07
C HIS A 32 -14.04 1.39 -2.89
N PHE A 33 -13.14 2.02 -3.63
CA PHE A 33 -11.71 1.71 -3.62
C PHE A 33 -10.93 2.83 -2.94
N ARG A 34 -10.11 2.47 -1.96
CA ARG A 34 -9.16 3.39 -1.34
C ARG A 34 -7.82 3.26 -2.06
N GLY A 35 -7.32 4.37 -2.62
CA GLY A 35 -6.07 4.38 -3.37
C GLY A 35 -4.84 4.09 -2.49
N TYR A 36 -3.82 3.47 -3.10
CA TYR A 36 -2.50 3.26 -2.48
C TYR A 36 -1.55 4.43 -2.71
N ASP A 37 -2.09 5.60 -3.07
CA ASP A 37 -1.32 6.80 -3.40
C ASP A 37 -1.73 7.98 -2.50
N LYS A 38 -1.14 9.15 -2.77
CA LYS A 38 -1.37 10.38 -2.01
C LYS A 38 -2.84 10.84 -1.95
N SER A 39 -3.73 10.34 -2.82
CA SER A 39 -5.15 10.70 -2.80
C SER A 39 -5.88 10.19 -1.55
N ALA A 40 -5.37 9.12 -0.93
CA ALA A 40 -6.00 8.46 0.22
C ALA A 40 -5.47 8.93 1.60
N VAL A 41 -4.55 9.91 1.65
CA VAL A 41 -3.92 10.40 2.90
C VAL A 41 -4.96 10.88 3.91
N ASN A 42 -6.01 11.55 3.44
CA ASN A 42 -7.11 12.07 4.28
C ASN A 42 -8.41 11.26 4.11
N GLN A 43 -8.30 10.02 3.62
CA GLN A 43 -9.43 9.13 3.45
C GLN A 43 -9.36 8.02 4.49
N PHE A 44 -10.40 7.94 5.34
CA PHE A 44 -10.62 6.81 6.22
C PHE A 44 -11.25 5.67 5.41
N GLU A 45 -12.56 5.46 5.58
CA GLU A 45 -13.33 4.50 4.81
C GLU A 45 -13.81 5.07 3.48
N THR A 46 -14.20 4.17 2.58
CA THR A 46 -14.75 4.48 1.27
C THR A 46 -16.20 4.94 1.39
N SER A 47 -16.58 5.99 0.67
CA SER A 47 -17.98 6.48 0.66
C SER A 47 -18.89 5.55 -0.15
N LYS A 48 -20.17 5.49 0.22
CA LYS A 48 -21.24 4.87 -0.57
C LYS A 48 -21.51 5.58 -1.91
N ASP A 49 -21.04 6.81 -2.04
CA ASP A 49 -21.16 7.59 -3.29
C ASP A 49 -20.04 7.28 -4.30
N ASP A 50 -18.98 6.55 -3.91
CA ASP A 50 -17.90 6.14 -4.81
C ASP A 50 -18.32 4.96 -5.71
N ILE A 51 -19.20 5.27 -6.65
CA ILE A 51 -19.80 4.29 -7.56
C ILE A 51 -19.17 4.43 -8.94
N GLN A 52 -18.54 3.35 -9.41
CA GLN A 52 -18.02 3.23 -10.76
C GLN A 52 -18.96 2.36 -11.61
N PRO A 53 -19.18 2.69 -12.90
CA PRO A 53 -19.95 1.83 -13.80
C PRO A 53 -19.34 0.44 -13.89
N PHE A 54 -20.15 -0.61 -13.74
CA PHE A 54 -19.70 -1.99 -13.89
C PHE A 54 -20.16 -2.56 -15.23
N ASN A 55 -19.22 -2.78 -16.14
CA ASN A 55 -19.45 -3.32 -17.48
C ASN A 55 -18.73 -4.67 -17.72
N GLY A 56 -18.26 -5.31 -16.65
CA GLY A 56 -17.49 -6.56 -16.71
C GLY A 56 -16.40 -6.59 -15.63
N LEU A 57 -15.70 -7.72 -15.55
CA LEU A 57 -14.60 -7.93 -14.60
C LEU A 57 -13.56 -6.81 -14.76
N LYS A 58 -13.20 -6.15 -13.65
CA LYS A 58 -12.13 -5.15 -13.61
C LYS A 58 -11.03 -5.63 -12.70
N VAL A 59 -9.79 -5.63 -13.19
CA VAL A 59 -8.61 -6.01 -12.41
C VAL A 59 -7.67 -4.81 -12.35
N ARG A 60 -7.21 -4.49 -11.15
CA ARG A 60 -6.12 -3.55 -10.91
C ARG A 60 -4.95 -4.28 -10.29
N VAL A 61 -3.76 -3.93 -10.75
CA VAL A 61 -2.50 -4.41 -10.20
C VAL A 61 -1.74 -3.21 -9.66
N GLY A 62 -1.53 -3.20 -8.36
CA GLY A 62 -0.78 -2.18 -7.64
C GLY A 62 0.51 -2.75 -7.07
N GLY A 63 1.50 -1.89 -6.90
CA GLY A 63 2.72 -2.21 -6.18
C GLY A 63 3.20 -1.00 -5.40
N SER A 64 3.87 -1.26 -4.29
CA SER A 64 4.49 -0.22 -3.47
C SER A 64 5.90 -0.68 -3.13
N PHE A 65 6.85 0.25 -3.13
CA PHE A 65 8.25 -0.01 -2.84
C PHE A 65 8.81 1.15 -2.03
N THR A 66 9.43 0.84 -0.91
CA THR A 66 10.09 1.83 -0.06
C THR A 66 11.51 1.39 0.25
N GLN A 67 12.44 2.31 0.05
CA GLN A 67 13.83 2.21 0.46
C GLN A 67 14.15 3.37 1.39
N THR A 68 14.41 3.08 2.66
CA THR A 68 14.73 4.10 3.65
C THR A 68 16.23 4.21 3.88
N PHE A 69 16.68 5.42 4.20
CA PHE A 69 18.00 5.71 4.72
C PHE A 69 17.86 6.15 6.18
N GLN A 70 18.66 5.55 7.04
CA GLN A 70 18.61 5.77 8.48
C GLN A 70 19.99 6.15 9.00
N ALA A 71 20.05 7.21 9.79
CA ALA A 71 21.26 7.71 10.46
C ALA A 71 20.92 8.04 11.92
N LEU A 72 20.66 7.01 12.72
CA LEU A 72 20.31 7.17 14.13
C LEU A 72 21.56 7.10 15.02
N ASN A 73 21.48 7.81 16.14
CA ASN A 73 22.35 7.62 17.29
C ASN A 73 21.51 7.04 18.43
N HIS A 74 22.17 6.37 19.38
CA HIS A 74 21.53 5.79 20.56
C HIS A 74 22.39 5.98 21.79
N GLU A 75 21.71 6.11 22.93
CA GLU A 75 22.32 6.26 24.25
C GLU A 75 21.50 5.47 25.26
N ASN A 76 22.15 4.97 26.31
CA ASN A 76 21.51 4.34 27.47
C ASN A 76 22.04 5.00 28.75
N VAL A 77 21.14 5.26 29.71
CA VAL A 77 21.53 5.80 31.02
C VAL A 77 21.75 4.62 31.97
N LEU A 78 22.97 4.49 32.47
CA LEU A 78 23.35 3.42 33.40
C LEU A 78 23.06 3.85 34.84
N ASP A 79 22.16 3.15 35.53
CA ASP A 79 22.02 3.28 36.97
C ASP A 79 23.21 2.60 37.65
N THR A 80 23.99 3.38 38.40
CA THR A 80 25.27 2.99 39.01
C THR A 80 25.16 1.92 40.11
N VAL A 81 23.94 1.48 40.48
CA VAL A 81 23.70 0.55 41.59
C VAL A 81 24.03 -0.91 41.23
N ALA A 82 24.13 -1.28 39.95
CA ALA A 82 24.34 -2.67 39.54
C ALA A 82 25.69 -2.91 38.86
N ALA A 83 26.78 -2.81 39.63
CA ALA A 83 28.13 -3.26 39.21
C ALA A 83 28.20 -4.77 38.88
N GLN A 84 27.14 -5.52 39.16
CA GLN A 84 27.03 -6.96 38.91
C GLN A 84 26.78 -7.32 37.44
N PHE A 85 26.42 -6.36 36.58
CA PHE A 85 26.14 -6.59 35.16
C PHE A 85 27.20 -5.98 34.23
N ILE A 86 28.38 -5.64 34.73
CA ILE A 86 29.45 -5.07 33.91
C ILE A 86 30.02 -6.13 32.97
N ASP A 87 30.17 -7.37 33.42
CA ASP A 87 30.73 -8.46 32.63
C ASP A 87 30.09 -9.78 33.11
N ASN A 88 28.89 -10.10 32.62
CA ASN A 88 28.16 -11.30 33.06
C ASN A 88 28.73 -12.58 32.48
N ASN A 89 29.55 -12.49 31.43
CA ASN A 89 30.08 -13.62 30.68
C ASN A 89 31.58 -13.89 30.95
N GLY A 90 32.26 -12.97 31.64
CA GLY A 90 33.68 -13.04 32.02
C GLY A 90 34.66 -12.70 30.91
N ASP A 91 34.22 -12.04 29.84
CA ASP A 91 35.04 -11.71 28.66
C ASP A 91 35.83 -10.40 28.78
N GLY A 92 35.63 -9.65 29.86
CA GLY A 92 36.32 -8.38 30.14
C GLY A 92 35.77 -7.19 29.36
N THR A 93 34.62 -7.31 28.69
CA THR A 93 33.91 -6.21 28.03
C THR A 93 32.73 -5.72 28.88
N ASP A 94 32.36 -4.44 28.73
CA ASP A 94 31.18 -3.90 29.39
C ASP A 94 29.93 -4.33 28.61
N ASP A 95 29.16 -5.29 29.12
CA ASP A 95 27.91 -5.79 28.51
C ASP A 95 26.87 -4.66 28.26
N ARG A 96 27.08 -3.49 28.87
CA ARG A 96 26.20 -2.32 28.76
C ARG A 96 26.64 -1.36 27.66
N GLU A 97 27.83 -1.54 27.08
CA GLU A 97 28.34 -0.72 25.99
C GLU A 97 27.45 -0.90 24.74
N LEU A 98 26.93 0.22 24.24
CA LEU A 98 26.13 0.23 23.04
C LEU A 98 27.02 0.07 21.81
N TYR A 99 26.68 -0.87 20.93
CA TYR A 99 27.39 -1.04 19.66
C TYR A 99 27.32 0.22 18.80
N PRO A 100 28.35 0.55 18.00
CA PRO A 100 28.32 1.74 17.16
C PRO A 100 27.26 1.60 16.07
N LEU A 101 26.37 2.60 15.96
CA LEU A 101 25.45 2.73 14.83
C LEU A 101 26.14 3.45 13.67
N ALA A 102 25.94 2.93 12.46
CA ALA A 102 26.38 3.57 11.23
C ALA A 102 25.18 3.96 10.38
N PRO A 103 25.23 5.11 9.68
CA PRO A 103 24.23 5.45 8.69
C PRO A 103 24.16 4.41 7.57
N GLY A 104 22.96 4.06 7.12
CA GLY A 104 22.79 3.04 6.11
C GLY A 104 21.38 2.99 5.51
N PHE A 105 21.27 2.21 4.44
CA PHE A 105 19.99 1.83 3.87
C PHE A 105 19.44 0.63 4.62
N ASN A 106 18.17 0.69 5.03
CA ASN A 106 17.48 -0.48 5.56
C ASN A 106 17.18 -1.48 4.42
N LEU A 107 16.72 -2.68 4.77
CA LEU A 107 16.17 -3.58 3.76
C LEU A 107 14.98 -2.92 3.06
N ALA A 108 14.92 -3.05 1.73
CA ALA A 108 13.81 -2.52 0.96
C ALA A 108 12.54 -3.33 1.24
N GLU A 109 11.41 -2.62 1.31
CA GLU A 109 10.10 -3.22 1.55
C GLU A 109 9.23 -3.06 0.31
N ALA A 110 8.41 -4.08 0.04
CA ALA A 110 7.62 -4.12 -1.19
C ALA A 110 6.30 -4.86 -1.01
N ASN A 111 5.24 -4.31 -1.62
CA ASN A 111 3.89 -4.87 -1.61
C ASN A 111 3.42 -5.11 -3.05
N LEU A 112 2.61 -6.15 -3.23
CA LEU A 112 1.85 -6.44 -4.44
C LEU A 112 0.37 -6.52 -4.10
N ASN A 113 -0.43 -5.66 -4.73
CA ASN A 113 -1.85 -5.53 -4.46
C ASN A 113 -2.64 -5.89 -5.71
N LEU A 114 -3.64 -6.76 -5.54
CA LEU A 114 -4.58 -7.15 -6.57
C LEU A 114 -5.99 -6.78 -6.13
N ASP A 115 -6.57 -5.77 -6.78
CA ASP A 115 -7.96 -5.38 -6.56
C ASP A 115 -8.80 -5.77 -7.76
N VAL A 116 -9.89 -6.49 -7.51
CA VAL A 116 -10.75 -7.03 -8.55
C VAL A 116 -12.20 -6.68 -8.26
N GLN A 117 -12.85 -5.94 -9.15
CA GLN A 117 -14.30 -5.81 -9.13
C GLN A 117 -14.89 -7.04 -9.85
N LEU A 118 -15.47 -7.94 -9.07
CA LEU A 118 -16.01 -9.22 -9.56
C LEU A 118 -17.42 -9.05 -10.16
N ALA A 119 -18.25 -8.23 -9.52
CA ALA A 119 -19.60 -7.87 -9.95
C ALA A 119 -19.95 -6.45 -9.46
N LYS A 120 -21.11 -5.91 -9.87
CA LYS A 120 -21.63 -4.65 -9.32
C LYS A 120 -21.76 -4.79 -7.80
N GLY A 121 -20.98 -3.99 -7.08
CA GLY A 121 -20.90 -3.97 -5.61
C GLY A 121 -20.36 -5.22 -4.94
N ILE A 122 -19.60 -6.04 -5.68
CA ILE A 122 -18.80 -7.14 -5.12
C ILE A 122 -17.36 -6.98 -5.61
N ARG A 123 -16.42 -6.80 -4.67
CA ARG A 123 -14.98 -6.70 -4.96
C ARG A 123 -14.15 -7.68 -4.12
N LEU A 124 -13.03 -8.11 -4.68
CA LEU A 124 -11.96 -8.86 -4.02
C LEU A 124 -10.74 -7.94 -3.89
N SER A 125 -10.11 -7.97 -2.73
CA SER A 125 -8.80 -7.37 -2.50
C SER A 125 -7.87 -8.47 -2.01
N LEU A 126 -6.67 -8.54 -2.58
CA LEU A 126 -5.61 -9.45 -2.18
C LEU A 126 -4.31 -8.65 -2.08
N GLU A 127 -3.68 -8.70 -0.92
CA GLU A 127 -2.47 -7.97 -0.61
C GLU A 127 -1.37 -8.95 -0.21
N THR A 128 -0.22 -8.85 -0.87
CA THR A 128 0.93 -9.72 -0.67
C THR A 128 2.13 -8.86 -0.34
N TYR A 129 2.83 -9.20 0.73
CA TYR A 129 4.15 -8.65 0.99
C TYR A 129 5.15 -9.40 0.13
N LEU A 130 5.90 -8.67 -0.70
CA LEU A 130 7.01 -9.20 -1.49
C LEU A 130 8.34 -9.14 -0.72
N SER A 131 8.49 -8.17 0.18
CA SER A 131 9.65 -8.02 1.07
C SER A 131 9.25 -7.26 2.33
N THR A 132 9.58 -7.79 3.52
CA THR A 132 9.29 -7.19 4.84
C THR A 132 10.38 -7.57 5.85
N ARG A 133 10.60 -6.75 6.90
CA ARG A 133 11.61 -6.97 7.95
C ARG A 133 11.63 -8.38 8.59
N HIS A 134 10.52 -9.11 8.56
CA HIS A 134 10.37 -10.41 9.23
C HIS A 134 10.30 -11.62 8.29
N HIS A 135 10.29 -11.43 6.96
CA HIS A 135 10.13 -12.52 6.00
C HIS A 135 10.99 -12.31 4.75
N SER A 136 11.80 -13.31 4.42
CA SER A 136 12.62 -13.36 3.20
C SER A 136 11.82 -13.80 1.96
N GLU A 137 10.62 -14.35 2.16
CA GLU A 137 9.75 -14.82 1.09
C GLU A 137 8.50 -13.93 0.94
N ALA A 138 7.91 -13.99 -0.25
CA ALA A 138 6.61 -13.38 -0.48
C ALA A 138 5.52 -14.12 0.31
N TRP A 139 4.67 -13.38 1.03
CA TRP A 139 3.61 -13.96 1.84
C TRP A 139 2.34 -13.11 1.82
N VAL A 140 1.20 -13.77 2.03
CA VAL A 140 -0.11 -13.11 2.00
C VAL A 140 -0.27 -12.27 3.26
N LYS A 141 -0.28 -10.94 3.08
CA LYS A 141 -0.65 -9.99 4.13
C LYS A 141 -2.11 -10.17 4.50
N GLY A 142 -2.95 -10.27 3.48
CA GLY A 142 -4.38 -10.40 3.67
C GLY A 142 -5.14 -10.42 2.36
N GLY A 143 -6.43 -10.60 2.50
CA GLY A 143 -7.37 -10.52 1.39
C GLY A 143 -8.79 -10.74 1.88
N TYR A 144 -9.71 -10.03 1.26
CA TYR A 144 -11.13 -10.07 1.62
C TYR A 144 -12.01 -9.87 0.39
N ILE A 145 -13.21 -10.41 0.50
CA ILE A 145 -14.33 -10.06 -0.38
C ILE A 145 -15.15 -8.99 0.33
N GLN A 146 -15.44 -7.91 -0.36
CA GLN A 146 -16.36 -6.87 0.07
C GLN A 146 -17.64 -6.94 -0.76
N VAL A 147 -18.77 -6.89 -0.08
CA VAL A 147 -20.10 -6.75 -0.65
C VAL A 147 -20.70 -5.44 -0.16
N ASP A 148 -21.07 -4.59 -1.10
CA ASP A 148 -21.68 -3.28 -0.87
C ASP A 148 -23.02 -3.11 -1.60
N ASN A 149 -23.30 -3.96 -2.59
CA ASN A 149 -24.57 -4.05 -3.28
C ASN A 149 -24.98 -5.51 -3.44
N LEU A 150 -26.15 -5.87 -2.92
CA LEU A 150 -26.70 -7.21 -3.08
C LEU A 150 -27.25 -7.37 -4.52
N PRO A 151 -26.94 -8.47 -5.21
CA PRO A 151 -27.43 -8.71 -6.57
C PRO A 151 -28.91 -9.09 -6.62
N PHE A 152 -29.59 -9.08 -5.47
CA PHE A 152 -30.99 -9.45 -5.31
C PHE A 152 -31.69 -8.46 -4.36
N GLY A 153 -33.01 -8.38 -4.47
CA GLY A 153 -33.82 -7.47 -3.67
C GLY A 153 -33.91 -6.07 -4.27
N ASP A 154 -34.32 -5.10 -3.45
CA ASP A 154 -34.43 -3.70 -3.85
C ASP A 154 -33.05 -3.04 -3.88
N GLU A 155 -32.75 -2.35 -4.97
CA GLU A 155 -31.54 -1.55 -5.12
C GLU A 155 -31.44 -0.47 -4.03
N ASN A 156 -32.59 0.05 -3.56
CA ASN A 156 -32.71 1.03 -2.50
C ASN A 156 -32.90 0.43 -1.10
N SER A 157 -32.59 -0.85 -0.93
CA SER A 157 -32.62 -1.48 0.39
C SER A 157 -31.65 -0.79 1.35
N PHE A 158 -31.99 -0.83 2.65
CA PHE A 158 -31.15 -0.29 3.72
C PHE A 158 -29.70 -0.79 3.64
N PHE A 159 -29.51 -2.06 3.29
CA PHE A 159 -28.18 -2.65 3.12
C PHE A 159 -27.38 -1.93 2.03
N ASN A 160 -27.95 -1.83 0.82
CA ASN A 160 -27.26 -1.23 -0.33
C ASN A 160 -26.92 0.24 -0.07
N GLN A 161 -27.78 0.96 0.66
CA GLN A 161 -27.60 2.37 0.99
C GLN A 161 -26.61 2.64 2.13
N HIS A 162 -26.49 1.73 3.11
CA HIS A 162 -25.81 2.06 4.38
C HIS A 162 -24.75 1.07 4.85
N MET A 163 -24.63 -0.11 4.25
CA MET A 163 -23.77 -1.17 4.80
C MET A 163 -22.67 -1.63 3.84
N PHE A 164 -21.49 -1.86 4.40
CA PHE A 164 -20.43 -2.63 3.77
C PHE A 164 -20.23 -3.91 4.57
N VAL A 165 -20.13 -5.04 3.88
CA VAL A 165 -19.74 -6.31 4.50
C VAL A 165 -18.43 -6.75 3.90
N LYS A 166 -17.43 -6.98 4.74
CA LYS A 166 -16.13 -7.53 4.34
C LYS A 166 -15.93 -8.87 5.03
N VAL A 167 -15.53 -9.88 4.25
CA VAL A 167 -15.28 -11.24 4.75
C VAL A 167 -13.93 -11.71 4.23
N GLY A 168 -13.03 -12.07 5.13
CA GLY A 168 -11.69 -12.55 4.80
C GLY A 168 -10.68 -12.25 5.89
N HIS A 169 -9.40 -12.25 5.51
CA HIS A 169 -8.29 -11.87 6.37
C HIS A 169 -7.92 -10.42 6.11
N MET A 170 -8.15 -9.55 7.09
CA MET A 170 -7.84 -8.14 6.99
C MET A 170 -7.62 -7.58 8.38
N GLU A 171 -6.99 -6.41 8.45
CA GLU A 171 -6.81 -5.70 9.70
C GLU A 171 -8.16 -5.35 10.35
N ILE A 172 -8.22 -5.47 11.68
CA ILE A 172 -9.37 -5.04 12.47
C ILE A 172 -9.45 -3.52 12.39
N ASN A 173 -10.63 -3.00 12.03
CA ASN A 173 -10.89 -1.57 11.94
C ASN A 173 -11.00 -0.96 13.36
N TYR A 174 -9.86 -0.62 13.94
CA TYR A 174 -9.77 -0.05 15.29
C TYR A 174 -8.76 1.09 15.35
N GLY A 175 -9.25 2.26 15.77
CA GLY A 175 -8.45 3.48 15.83
C GLY A 175 -8.21 4.09 14.45
N ASP A 176 -7.87 5.37 14.42
CA ASP A 176 -7.62 6.08 13.16
C ASP A 176 -6.21 5.83 12.59
N GLY A 177 -5.30 5.32 13.42
CA GLY A 177 -3.91 5.03 13.08
C GLY A 177 -3.75 4.07 11.91
N HIS A 178 -4.61 3.05 11.76
CA HIS A 178 -4.46 2.09 10.67
C HIS A 178 -4.73 2.67 9.27
N PHE A 179 -5.48 3.79 9.17
CA PHE A 179 -5.63 4.50 7.90
C PHE A 179 -4.41 5.34 7.55
N ARG A 180 -3.59 5.69 8.54
CA ARG A 180 -2.50 6.66 8.38
C ARG A 180 -1.13 6.03 8.49
N ARG A 181 -1.00 4.86 9.13
CA ARG A 181 0.28 4.18 9.32
C ARG A 181 0.88 3.71 8.00
N SER A 182 2.20 3.56 8.00
CA SER A 182 2.90 2.88 6.94
C SER A 182 2.61 1.40 6.97
N ASP A 183 2.72 0.79 5.81
CA ASP A 183 2.42 -0.62 5.60
C ASP A 183 3.47 -1.21 4.67
N ALA A 184 4.58 -1.66 5.27
CA ALA A 184 5.77 -2.11 4.56
C ALA A 184 6.16 -1.17 3.40
N GLY A 185 6.09 -1.65 2.16
CA GLY A 185 6.46 -0.89 0.96
C GLY A 185 5.55 0.31 0.65
N ASN A 186 4.41 0.47 1.33
CA ASN A 186 3.53 1.63 1.16
C ASN A 186 3.69 2.64 2.29
N THR A 187 4.39 3.74 1.99
CA THR A 187 4.63 4.87 2.90
C THR A 187 4.07 6.19 2.36
N PHE A 188 3.05 6.15 1.49
CA PHE A 188 2.43 7.38 0.97
C PHE A 188 1.55 8.08 2.01
N GLN A 189 0.96 7.33 2.94
CA GLN A 189 0.11 7.87 4.00
C GLN A 189 0.90 8.35 5.22
N ASN A 190 2.07 7.77 5.46
CA ASN A 190 3.00 8.19 6.50
C ASN A 190 4.45 8.05 6.00
N PRO A 191 5.27 9.11 6.07
CA PRO A 191 6.65 9.05 5.62
C PRO A 191 7.59 8.27 6.55
N PHE A 192 7.15 7.88 7.76
CA PHE A 192 7.94 7.09 8.70
C PHE A 192 7.76 5.58 8.46
N MET A 193 8.83 4.79 8.56
CA MET A 193 8.81 3.34 8.35
C MET A 193 8.16 2.58 9.52
N GLU A 194 7.81 1.31 9.28
CA GLU A 194 7.38 0.33 10.30
C GLU A 194 8.54 -0.16 11.20
#